data_AF-A0A3B4VQW9-F1
#
_entry.id   AF-A0A3B4VQW9-F1
#
_cell.length_a   1.000
_cell.length_b   1.000
_cell.length_c   1.000
_cell.angle_alpha   90.00
_cell.angle_beta   90.00
_cell.angle_gamma   90.00
#
_symmetry.space_group_name_H-M   'P 1'
#
loop_
_entity.id
_entity.type
_entity.pdbx_description
1 polymer ?
#
loop_
_entity_poly.entity_id
_entity_poly.type
_entity_poly.pdbx_seq_one_letter_code
_entity_poly.pdbx_strand_id
1 'polypeptide(L)'
;MKKKNPHKHQTDAAQSTNIGSKQIMLTSSLGPTTKVLSQPRRNIVGCRIQHVWKEGGGHVIWKGTVLDQVPVNPALYLIKYDGFDCVYGLELHKDERVQGLEVLPDRLAKSRLTDVSLADAMIGKAVEHMFETEEGPKEEWRGMVLARAPIMTTWFYITYEKDPVLYMYQLLDDYKEGDLRIMPDSNDSVPTEREPGEVVDSLVGKQVEYAKEDGGKRTGMVIHQVEAKPSVYFIKFDDDFLIYVYDLVKTS
;
A
#
# COMPACT_ATOMS: atom_id res chain seq x y z
N MET A 1 -18.50 -7.88 6.43
CA MET A 1 -18.02 -8.74 5.31
C MET A 1 -16.99 -9.67 5.93
N LYS A 2 -17.11 -11.00 5.77
CA LYS A 2 -16.24 -11.95 6.51
C LYS A 2 -14.79 -11.76 6.08
N LYS A 3 -13.90 -11.47 7.02
CA LYS A 3 -12.46 -11.28 6.77
C LYS A 3 -11.81 -12.65 6.62
N LYS A 4 -11.28 -12.93 5.44
CA LYS A 4 -10.53 -14.16 5.17
C LYS A 4 -9.03 -13.89 5.34
N ASN A 5 -8.30 -14.93 5.75
CA ASN A 5 -6.85 -14.89 5.91
C ASN A 5 -6.15 -14.23 4.68
N PRO A 6 -5.33 -13.18 4.87
CA PRO A 6 -4.74 -12.39 3.79
C PRO A 6 -3.85 -13.20 2.82
N HIS A 7 -3.29 -14.33 3.27
CA HIS A 7 -2.45 -15.18 2.40
C HIS A 7 -3.19 -15.82 1.22
N LYS A 8 -4.52 -15.95 1.26
CA LYS A 8 -5.29 -16.59 0.16
C LYS A 8 -5.70 -15.63 -0.97
N HIS A 9 -5.58 -14.30 -0.82
CA HIS A 9 -5.93 -13.35 -1.87
C HIS A 9 -4.72 -12.75 -2.61
N GLN A 10 -3.48 -13.09 -2.21
CA GLN A 10 -2.28 -12.82 -3.01
C GLN A 10 -2.00 -13.91 -4.07
N THR A 11 -2.62 -15.10 -3.96
CA THR A 11 -2.25 -16.29 -4.75
C THR A 11 -3.04 -16.48 -6.05
N ASP A 12 -4.12 -15.75 -6.30
CA ASP A 12 -4.88 -15.83 -7.56
C ASP A 12 -4.45 -14.81 -8.64
N ALA A 13 -3.44 -13.98 -8.36
CA ALA A 13 -2.80 -13.09 -9.35
C ALA A 13 -1.33 -13.44 -9.65
N ALA A 14 -0.79 -14.48 -9.02
CA ALA A 14 0.62 -14.84 -9.12
C ALA A 14 0.81 -16.32 -9.49
N GLN A 15 0.22 -16.78 -10.59
CA GLN A 15 0.60 -18.05 -11.21
C GLN A 15 0.59 -17.96 -12.75
N SER A 16 1.67 -17.46 -13.33
CA SER A 16 2.27 -18.05 -14.53
C SER A 16 3.65 -17.42 -14.84
N THR A 17 4.71 -17.97 -14.27
CA THR A 17 6.06 -17.78 -14.79
C THR A 17 6.38 -18.90 -15.76
N ASN A 18 6.35 -18.59 -17.05
CA ASN A 18 7.33 -19.07 -18.04
C ASN A 18 6.95 -18.53 -19.42
N ILE A 19 7.90 -17.90 -20.12
CA ILE A 19 8.25 -18.13 -21.52
C ILE A 19 9.38 -17.16 -21.90
N GLY A 20 10.53 -17.75 -22.25
CA GLY A 20 11.23 -17.48 -23.51
C GLY A 20 11.91 -16.12 -23.70
N SER A 21 13.23 -16.15 -23.59
CA SER A 21 14.16 -15.20 -24.18
C SER A 21 13.86 -14.88 -25.65
N LYS A 22 13.68 -13.59 -25.96
CA LYS A 22 13.86 -13.04 -27.32
C LYS A 22 14.61 -11.71 -27.29
N GLN A 23 15.76 -11.73 -27.93
CA GLN A 23 16.60 -10.59 -28.28
C GLN A 23 15.92 -9.73 -29.35
N ILE A 24 15.78 -8.41 -29.18
CA ILE A 24 15.44 -7.50 -30.29
C ILE A 24 16.32 -6.25 -30.22
N MET A 25 17.01 -5.97 -31.33
CA MET A 25 17.90 -4.83 -31.56
C MET A 25 17.13 -3.50 -31.62
N LEU A 26 17.73 -2.43 -31.09
CA LEU A 26 17.31 -1.05 -31.33
C LEU A 26 17.72 -0.61 -32.74
N THR A 27 16.75 -0.15 -33.55
CA THR A 27 17.01 0.72 -34.69
C THR A 27 16.15 1.98 -34.59
N SER A 28 16.79 3.12 -34.89
CA SER A 28 16.25 4.46 -34.82
C SER A 28 15.50 4.84 -36.10
N SER A 29 14.42 5.60 -35.99
CA SER A 29 14.08 6.66 -36.94
C SER A 29 13.03 7.63 -36.39
N LEU A 30 13.27 8.92 -36.63
CA LEU A 30 12.47 10.08 -36.26
C LEU A 30 11.29 10.26 -37.23
N GLY A 31 10.10 10.55 -36.70
CA GLY A 31 8.92 11.01 -37.43
C GLY A 31 8.16 12.09 -36.65
N PRO A 32 7.40 12.98 -37.31
CA PRO A 32 7.12 14.33 -36.81
C PRO A 32 6.04 14.38 -35.72
N THR A 33 6.32 15.12 -34.65
CA THR A 33 5.45 15.33 -33.49
C THR A 33 4.32 16.33 -33.82
N THR A 34 3.11 15.81 -34.01
CA THR A 34 1.89 16.61 -33.84
C THR A 34 1.72 16.83 -32.34
N LYS A 35 1.90 18.08 -31.88
CA LYS A 35 1.62 18.47 -30.49
C LYS A 35 0.13 18.36 -30.22
N VAL A 36 -0.31 17.19 -29.77
CA VAL A 36 -1.58 17.06 -29.04
C VAL A 36 -1.38 17.80 -27.73
N LEU A 37 -2.07 18.94 -27.59
CA LEU A 37 -2.18 19.65 -26.32
C LEU A 37 -2.74 18.67 -25.29
N SER A 38 -1.86 18.20 -24.40
CA SER A 38 -2.24 17.35 -23.27
C SER A 38 -3.25 18.12 -22.43
N GLN A 39 -4.50 17.64 -22.39
CA GLN A 39 -5.47 18.10 -21.41
C GLN A 39 -4.82 18.06 -20.00
N PRO A 40 -5.07 19.05 -19.13
CA PRO A 40 -4.60 18.98 -17.75
C PRO A 40 -5.12 17.68 -17.16
N ARG A 41 -4.22 16.79 -16.75
CA ARG A 41 -4.61 15.52 -16.11
C ARG A 41 -5.49 15.86 -14.92
N ARG A 42 -6.75 15.44 -14.96
CA ARG A 42 -7.69 15.63 -13.84
C ARG A 42 -7.10 14.95 -12.61
N ASN A 43 -7.11 15.64 -11.46
CA ASN A 43 -6.75 15.01 -10.20
C ASN A 43 -7.79 13.92 -9.90
N ILE A 44 -7.33 12.66 -9.84
CA ILE A 44 -8.17 11.48 -9.58
C ILE A 44 -8.08 11.01 -8.12
N VAL A 45 -7.30 11.67 -7.26
CA VAL A 45 -7.23 11.36 -5.83
C VAL A 45 -8.60 11.57 -5.19
N GLY A 46 -9.05 10.59 -4.41
CA GLY A 46 -10.39 10.56 -3.82
C GLY A 46 -11.49 10.07 -4.76
N CYS A 47 -11.20 9.85 -6.05
CA CYS A 47 -12.18 9.32 -6.99
C CYS A 47 -12.29 7.80 -6.90
N ARG A 48 -13.50 7.32 -7.22
CA ARG A 48 -13.72 5.95 -7.63
C ARG A 48 -13.26 5.76 -9.07
N ILE A 49 -12.58 4.66 -9.33
CA ILE A 49 -12.07 4.32 -10.66
C ILE A 49 -12.46 2.90 -11.04
N GLN A 50 -12.50 2.64 -12.33
CA GLN A 50 -12.44 1.31 -12.89
C GLN A 50 -11.41 1.24 -14.01
N HIS A 51 -10.81 0.08 -14.20
CA HIS A 51 -9.98 -0.20 -15.37
C HIS A 51 -9.93 -1.72 -15.61
N VAL A 52 -9.47 -2.08 -16.79
CA VAL A 52 -9.08 -3.45 -17.11
C VAL A 52 -7.66 -3.67 -16.60
N TRP A 53 -7.42 -4.83 -15.98
CA TRP A 53 -6.10 -5.40 -15.72
C TRP A 53 -5.87 -6.53 -16.72
N LYS A 54 -4.82 -6.40 -17.55
CA LYS A 54 -4.44 -7.37 -18.56
C LYS A 54 -3.10 -8.00 -18.21
N GLU A 55 -3.11 -9.28 -17.94
CA GLU A 55 -1.91 -10.06 -17.63
C GLU A 55 -2.00 -11.42 -18.34
N GLY A 56 -0.97 -11.75 -19.12
CA GLY A 56 -1.02 -12.90 -20.03
C GLY A 56 -2.15 -12.81 -21.07
N GLY A 57 -2.91 -13.89 -21.23
CA GLY A 57 -4.04 -13.98 -22.16
C GLY A 57 -5.40 -13.57 -21.57
N GLY A 58 -5.46 -13.27 -20.28
CA GLY A 58 -6.70 -12.93 -19.56
C GLY A 58 -6.91 -11.42 -19.38
N HIS A 59 -8.13 -11.05 -18.99
CA HIS A 59 -8.44 -9.70 -18.52
C HIS A 59 -9.46 -9.73 -17.38
N VAL A 60 -9.29 -8.84 -16.40
CA VAL A 60 -10.21 -8.67 -15.27
C VAL A 60 -10.53 -7.18 -15.13
N ILE A 61 -11.76 -6.83 -14.75
CA ILE A 61 -12.13 -5.45 -14.46
C ILE A 61 -11.97 -5.21 -12.96
N TRP A 62 -11.12 -4.24 -12.62
CA TRP A 62 -10.86 -3.84 -11.24
C TRP A 62 -11.54 -2.51 -10.94
N LYS A 63 -12.15 -2.41 -9.77
CA LYS A 63 -12.79 -1.18 -9.26
C LYS A 63 -12.19 -0.83 -7.92
N GLY A 64 -11.91 0.46 -7.71
CA GLY A 64 -11.22 0.90 -6.51
C GLY A 64 -11.35 2.39 -6.24
N THR A 65 -10.75 2.82 -5.15
CA THR A 65 -10.66 4.22 -4.72
C THR A 65 -9.20 4.63 -4.75
N VAL A 66 -8.88 5.73 -5.42
CA VAL A 66 -7.55 6.34 -5.37
C VAL A 66 -7.40 7.06 -4.03
N LEU A 67 -6.47 6.59 -3.20
CA LEU A 67 -6.22 7.09 -1.85
C LEU A 67 -5.25 8.26 -1.86
N ASP A 68 -4.20 8.19 -2.66
CA ASP A 68 -3.14 9.18 -2.68
C ASP A 68 -2.36 9.16 -4.00
N GLN A 69 -1.62 10.24 -4.27
CA GLN A 69 -0.64 10.36 -5.34
C GLN A 69 0.72 10.63 -4.72
N VAL A 70 1.68 9.74 -4.95
CA VAL A 70 2.97 9.76 -4.24
C VAL A 70 3.79 11.00 -4.64
N PRO A 71 4.19 11.89 -3.71
CA PRO A 71 4.89 13.13 -4.06
C PRO A 71 6.23 12.93 -4.76
N VAL A 72 7.00 11.93 -4.33
CA VAL A 72 8.32 11.60 -4.92
C VAL A 72 8.24 10.86 -6.25
N ASN A 73 7.06 10.34 -6.62
CA ASN A 73 6.77 9.82 -7.95
C ASN A 73 5.30 10.08 -8.31
N PRO A 74 4.99 11.25 -8.91
CA PRO A 74 3.62 11.62 -9.25
C PRO A 74 2.93 10.70 -10.27
N ALA A 75 3.63 9.76 -10.90
CA ALA A 75 2.98 8.76 -11.73
C ALA A 75 2.32 7.65 -10.89
N LEU A 76 2.80 7.42 -9.67
CA LEU A 76 2.37 6.36 -8.77
C LEU A 76 1.17 6.80 -7.91
N TYR A 77 0.11 6.01 -7.97
CA TYR A 77 -1.09 6.19 -7.16
C TYR A 77 -1.23 5.05 -6.16
N LEU A 78 -1.67 5.38 -4.94
CA LEU A 78 -2.09 4.40 -3.95
C LEU A 78 -3.59 4.14 -4.10
N ILE A 79 -3.99 2.88 -4.19
CA ILE A 79 -5.36 2.48 -4.54
C ILE A 79 -5.84 1.39 -3.58
N LYS A 80 -7.07 1.57 -3.06
CA LYS A 80 -7.82 0.51 -2.39
C LYS A 80 -8.81 -0.11 -3.36
N TYR A 81 -8.59 -1.35 -3.77
CA TYR A 81 -9.53 -2.08 -4.61
C TYR A 81 -10.68 -2.70 -3.80
N ASP A 82 -11.82 -2.88 -4.45
CA ASP A 82 -12.99 -3.52 -3.86
C ASP A 82 -12.71 -5.00 -3.60
N GLY A 83 -13.02 -5.47 -2.40
CA GLY A 83 -12.84 -6.87 -2.02
C GLY A 83 -11.40 -7.29 -1.67
N PHE A 84 -10.41 -6.40 -1.82
CA PHE A 84 -9.02 -6.67 -1.45
C PHE A 84 -8.57 -5.81 -0.28
N ASP A 85 -7.94 -6.38 0.73
CA ASP A 85 -7.57 -5.64 1.94
C ASP A 85 -6.23 -4.90 1.83
N CYS A 86 -5.38 -5.27 0.87
CA CYS A 86 -4.12 -4.58 0.59
C CYS A 86 -4.32 -3.21 -0.08
N VAL A 87 -3.36 -2.33 0.13
CA VAL A 87 -3.18 -1.10 -0.65
C VAL A 87 -2.20 -1.37 -1.79
N TYR A 88 -2.60 -1.00 -3.01
CA TYR A 88 -1.83 -1.21 -4.23
C TYR A 88 -1.22 0.10 -4.71
N GLY A 89 0.03 0.05 -5.19
CA GLY A 89 0.74 1.13 -5.83
C GLY A 89 0.89 0.89 -7.33
N LEU A 90 0.18 1.66 -8.16
CA LEU A 90 0.26 1.54 -9.63
C LEU A 90 0.53 2.87 -10.32
N GLU A 91 1.34 2.81 -11.37
CA GLU A 91 1.49 3.93 -12.31
C GLU A 91 0.35 3.91 -13.34
N LEU A 92 -0.87 4.24 -12.92
CA LEU A 92 -2.13 4.05 -13.67
C LEU A 92 -2.14 4.55 -15.13
N HIS A 93 -1.30 5.54 -15.47
CA HIS A 93 -1.22 6.11 -16.82
C HIS A 93 -0.03 5.61 -17.65
N LYS A 94 0.80 4.73 -17.09
CA LYS A 94 2.03 4.20 -17.72
C LYS A 94 2.10 2.68 -17.71
N ASP A 95 1.45 2.02 -16.75
CA ASP A 95 1.43 0.56 -16.67
C ASP A 95 0.58 -0.02 -17.81
N GLU A 96 1.21 -0.76 -18.73
CA GLU A 96 0.55 -1.32 -19.93
C GLU A 96 -0.52 -2.38 -19.61
N ARG A 97 -0.47 -2.94 -18.39
CA ARG A 97 -1.50 -3.87 -17.89
C ARG A 97 -2.79 -3.14 -17.56
N VAL A 98 -2.72 -1.83 -17.29
CA VAL A 98 -3.88 -0.98 -17.02
C VAL A 98 -4.45 -0.44 -18.33
N GLN A 99 -5.68 -0.84 -18.67
CA GLN A 99 -6.36 -0.40 -19.90
C GLN A 99 -7.74 0.18 -19.58
N GLY A 100 -8.17 1.16 -20.37
CA GLY A 100 -9.52 1.74 -20.23
C GLY A 100 -9.79 2.34 -18.85
N LEU A 101 -8.83 3.07 -18.29
CA LEU A 101 -9.00 3.76 -17.01
C LEU A 101 -10.13 4.79 -17.10
N GLU A 102 -11.14 4.61 -16.26
CA GLU A 102 -12.31 5.48 -16.17
C GLU A 102 -12.54 5.93 -14.73
N VAL A 103 -12.87 7.21 -14.58
CA VAL A 103 -13.33 7.77 -13.30
C VAL A 103 -14.83 7.55 -13.18
N LEU A 104 -15.25 6.85 -12.14
CA LEU A 104 -16.66 6.57 -11.87
C LEU A 104 -17.35 7.79 -11.26
N PRO A 105 -18.65 7.99 -11.51
CA PRO A 105 -19.43 9.10 -10.92
C PRO A 105 -19.68 8.91 -9.42
N ASP A 106 -19.51 7.68 -8.91
CA ASP A 106 -19.73 7.32 -7.53
C ASP A 106 -18.80 8.11 -6.61
N ARG A 107 -19.39 8.91 -5.72
CA ARG A 107 -18.65 9.58 -4.66
C ARG A 107 -18.61 8.68 -3.45
N LEU A 108 -17.44 8.62 -2.82
CA LEU A 108 -17.29 7.88 -1.57
C LEU A 108 -18.26 8.45 -0.53
N ALA A 109 -19.09 7.59 0.06
CA ALA A 109 -20.00 8.00 1.11
C ALA A 109 -19.17 8.51 2.29
N LYS A 110 -19.41 9.76 2.70
CA LYS A 110 -18.75 10.33 3.88
C LYS A 110 -19.32 9.69 5.13
N SER A 111 -18.63 8.67 5.64
CA SER A 111 -18.92 8.11 6.95
C SER A 111 -18.24 8.94 8.04
N ARG A 112 -18.94 9.20 9.15
CA ARG A 112 -18.37 9.91 10.30
C ARG A 112 -17.72 8.89 11.23
N LEU A 113 -16.49 9.17 11.64
CA LEU A 113 -15.83 8.42 12.70
C LEU A 113 -16.66 8.52 13.99
N THR A 114 -16.94 7.39 14.63
CA THR A 114 -17.76 7.34 15.85
C THR A 114 -16.97 7.64 17.12
N ASP A 115 -15.70 7.24 17.16
CA ASP A 115 -14.82 7.41 18.32
C ASP A 115 -13.44 7.92 17.87
N VAL A 116 -13.30 9.24 17.82
CA VAL A 116 -12.06 9.90 17.35
C VAL A 116 -10.93 9.69 18.37
N SER A 117 -11.24 9.71 19.66
CA SER A 117 -10.25 9.47 20.72
C SER A 117 -9.63 8.08 20.63
N LEU A 118 -10.45 7.04 20.47
CA LEU A 118 -9.96 5.68 20.29
C LEU A 118 -9.19 5.55 18.98
N ALA A 119 -9.71 6.13 17.89
CA ALA A 119 -9.03 6.13 16.60
C ALA A 119 -7.62 6.71 16.68
N ASP A 120 -7.46 7.85 17.37
CA ASP A 120 -6.16 8.50 17.55
C ASP A 120 -5.25 7.67 18.48
N ALA A 121 -5.80 7.07 19.53
CA ALA A 121 -5.05 6.25 20.48
C ALA A 121 -4.50 4.94 19.89
N MET A 122 -5.12 4.42 18.83
CA MET A 122 -4.67 3.22 18.13
C MET A 122 -3.42 3.46 17.28
N ILE A 123 -3.20 4.69 16.80
CA ILE A 123 -2.12 5.00 15.85
C ILE A 123 -0.75 4.79 16.51
N GLY A 124 0.14 4.09 15.80
CA GLY A 124 1.48 3.74 16.28
C GLY A 124 1.51 2.56 17.24
N LYS A 125 0.36 2.01 17.65
CA LYS A 125 0.30 0.89 18.59
C LYS A 125 0.52 -0.45 17.90
N ALA A 126 1.23 -1.32 18.60
CA ALA A 126 1.24 -2.74 18.30
C ALA A 126 -0.14 -3.34 18.63
N VAL A 127 -0.60 -4.26 17.80
CA VAL A 127 -1.91 -4.90 17.93
C VAL A 127 -1.82 -6.40 17.64
N GLU A 128 -2.76 -7.14 18.21
CA GLU A 128 -3.09 -8.50 17.79
C GLU A 128 -4.46 -8.45 17.10
N HIS A 129 -4.50 -8.86 15.82
CA HIS A 129 -5.69 -8.84 14.97
C HIS A 129 -6.10 -10.27 14.65
N MET A 130 -7.34 -10.62 14.91
CA MET A 130 -7.88 -11.96 14.77
C MET A 130 -8.61 -12.12 13.45
N PHE A 131 -8.30 -13.19 12.72
CA PHE A 131 -8.90 -13.53 11.43
C PHE A 131 -9.62 -14.88 11.49
N GLU A 132 -10.80 -14.96 10.89
CA GLU A 132 -11.50 -16.23 10.76
C GLU A 132 -10.75 -17.15 9.79
N THR A 133 -10.64 -18.43 10.15
CA THR A 133 -10.15 -19.50 9.26
C THR A 133 -11.34 -20.30 8.74
N GLU A 134 -11.22 -20.92 7.56
CA GLU A 134 -12.37 -21.58 6.90
C GLU A 134 -12.91 -22.80 7.68
N GLU A 135 -12.08 -23.45 8.49
CA GLU A 135 -12.43 -24.69 9.19
C GLU A 135 -11.87 -24.78 10.64
N GLY A 136 -11.37 -23.68 11.21
CA GLY A 136 -10.61 -23.71 12.47
C GLY A 136 -10.81 -22.52 13.40
N PRO A 137 -10.03 -22.46 14.51
CA PRO A 137 -10.03 -21.31 15.40
C PRO A 137 -9.56 -20.04 14.65
N LYS A 138 -9.90 -18.87 15.20
CA LYS A 138 -9.36 -17.60 14.68
C LYS A 138 -7.84 -17.63 14.75
N GLU A 139 -7.18 -17.15 13.69
CA GLU A 139 -5.73 -16.98 13.67
C GLU A 139 -5.40 -15.55 14.12
N GLU A 140 -4.42 -15.43 15.02
CA GLU A 140 -3.95 -14.15 15.50
C GLU A 140 -2.71 -13.68 14.73
N TRP A 141 -2.75 -12.42 14.32
CA TRP A 141 -1.68 -11.76 13.59
C TRP A 141 -1.22 -10.53 14.35
N ARG A 142 0.06 -10.53 14.73
CA ARG A 142 0.71 -9.38 15.34
C ARG A 142 1.06 -8.35 14.28
N GLY A 143 0.72 -7.10 14.54
CA GLY A 143 0.94 -6.00 13.62
C GLY A 143 1.02 -4.64 14.31
N MET A 144 1.00 -3.58 13.51
CA MET A 144 1.06 -2.21 14.00
C MET A 144 0.15 -1.30 13.17
N VAL A 145 -0.66 -0.50 13.85
CA VAL A 145 -1.50 0.52 13.21
C VAL A 145 -0.62 1.71 12.84
N LEU A 146 -0.61 2.08 11.57
CA LEU A 146 0.36 3.02 11.01
C LEU A 146 -0.19 4.45 10.98
N ALA A 147 -1.41 4.61 10.49
CA ALA A 147 -2.07 5.91 10.34
C ALA A 147 -3.57 5.71 10.04
N ARG A 148 -4.34 6.79 10.08
CA ARG A 148 -5.66 6.84 9.45
C ARG A 148 -5.52 6.96 7.94
N ALA A 149 -6.39 6.31 7.18
CA ALA A 149 -6.42 6.45 5.73
C ALA A 149 -6.96 7.85 5.34
N PRO A 150 -6.34 8.57 4.39
CA PRO A 150 -6.63 9.98 4.12
C PRO A 150 -8.02 10.22 3.52
N ILE A 151 -8.46 9.36 2.59
CA ILE A 151 -9.75 9.49 1.88
C ILE A 151 -10.86 8.69 2.57
N MET A 152 -10.55 7.45 2.95
CA MET A 152 -11.50 6.54 3.58
C MET A 152 -11.38 6.68 5.10
N THR A 153 -11.90 7.77 5.65
CA THR A 153 -11.58 8.24 7.01
C THR A 153 -11.98 7.29 8.15
N THR A 154 -12.81 6.28 7.91
CA THR A 154 -13.13 5.21 8.89
C THR A 154 -12.18 4.01 8.81
N TRP A 155 -11.20 4.05 7.92
CA TRP A 155 -10.23 2.99 7.69
C TRP A 155 -8.84 3.41 8.18
N PHE A 156 -8.03 2.41 8.53
CA PHE A 156 -6.70 2.57 9.08
C PHE A 156 -5.71 1.79 8.24
N TYR A 157 -4.52 2.36 8.05
CA TYR A 157 -3.36 1.64 7.56
C TYR A 157 -2.78 0.77 8.68
N ILE A 158 -2.46 -0.48 8.35
CA ILE A 158 -1.89 -1.47 9.26
C ILE A 158 -0.95 -2.38 8.46
N THR A 159 0.08 -2.90 9.12
CA THR A 159 0.98 -3.94 8.60
C THR A 159 1.12 -5.04 9.63
N TYR A 160 1.57 -6.23 9.22
CA TYR A 160 1.79 -7.37 10.10
C TYR A 160 3.23 -7.84 10.08
N GLU A 161 3.69 -8.47 11.17
CA GLU A 161 5.07 -8.98 11.27
C GLU A 161 5.34 -10.12 10.28
N LYS A 162 4.34 -11.00 10.07
CA LYS A 162 4.44 -12.14 9.14
C LYS A 162 4.29 -11.75 7.67
N ASP A 163 3.70 -10.59 7.40
CA ASP A 163 3.47 -10.08 6.04
C ASP A 163 3.58 -8.54 6.05
N PRO A 164 4.78 -7.99 5.77
CA PRO A 164 5.08 -6.57 5.93
C PRO A 164 4.57 -5.73 4.74
N VAL A 165 3.31 -5.93 4.35
CA VAL A 165 2.60 -5.19 3.30
C VAL A 165 1.59 -4.22 3.92
N LEU A 166 1.31 -3.12 3.24
CA LEU A 166 0.33 -2.13 3.67
C LEU A 166 -1.10 -2.65 3.45
N TYR A 167 -1.79 -2.92 4.55
CA TYR A 167 -3.20 -3.26 4.59
C TYR A 167 -4.06 -2.07 5.01
N MET A 168 -5.36 -2.16 4.73
CA MET A 168 -6.33 -1.18 5.17
C MET A 168 -7.61 -1.84 5.69
N TYR A 169 -8.02 -1.54 6.93
CA TYR A 169 -9.22 -2.10 7.58
C TYR A 169 -9.99 -1.06 8.40
N GLN A 170 -11.26 -1.33 8.69
CA GLN A 170 -12.08 -0.55 9.64
C GLN A 170 -11.84 -1.02 11.09
N LEU A 171 -10.64 -0.77 11.61
CA LEU A 171 -10.18 -1.33 12.89
C LEU A 171 -11.03 -0.99 14.12
N LEU A 172 -11.82 0.08 14.09
CA LEU A 172 -12.77 0.39 15.16
C LEU A 172 -13.91 -0.63 15.26
N ASP A 173 -14.33 -1.20 14.12
CA ASP A 173 -15.37 -2.22 14.10
C ASP A 173 -14.80 -3.53 14.68
N ASP A 174 -13.56 -3.87 14.31
CA ASP A 174 -12.85 -5.04 14.85
C ASP A 174 -12.62 -4.95 16.35
N TYR A 175 -12.24 -3.78 16.84
CA TYR A 175 -12.07 -3.55 18.27
C TYR A 175 -13.38 -3.76 19.04
N LYS A 176 -14.52 -3.28 18.50
CA LYS A 176 -15.85 -3.47 19.10
C LYS A 176 -16.31 -4.93 19.07
N GLU A 177 -15.97 -5.65 18.01
CA GLU A 177 -16.28 -7.08 17.86
C GLU A 177 -15.36 -7.98 18.69
N GLY A 178 -14.31 -7.41 19.31
CA GLY A 178 -13.33 -8.15 20.09
C GLY A 178 -12.31 -8.90 19.23
N ASP A 179 -12.18 -8.52 17.96
CA ASP A 179 -11.26 -9.08 16.96
C ASP A 179 -9.97 -8.29 16.80
N LEU A 180 -9.80 -7.22 17.56
CA LEU A 180 -8.57 -6.45 17.62
C LEU A 180 -8.23 -6.07 19.06
N ARG A 181 -7.02 -6.43 19.49
CA ARG A 181 -6.47 -6.11 20.81
C ARG A 181 -5.28 -5.17 20.67
N ILE A 182 -5.34 -4.04 21.36
CA ILE A 182 -4.21 -3.10 21.46
C ILE A 182 -3.22 -3.64 22.50
N MET A 183 -1.97 -3.79 22.11
CA MET A 183 -0.92 -4.23 23.01
C MET A 183 -0.50 -3.11 23.96
N PRO A 184 -0.21 -3.41 25.23
CA PRO A 184 0.40 -2.43 26.11
C PRO A 184 1.73 -1.98 25.51
N ASP A 185 2.03 -0.69 25.61
CA ASP A 185 3.35 -0.18 25.24
C ASP A 185 4.37 -0.93 26.10
N SER A 186 5.29 -1.64 25.44
CA SER A 186 6.50 -2.10 26.11
C SER A 186 7.29 -0.85 26.50
N ASN A 187 7.10 -0.36 27.72
CA ASN A 187 7.92 0.67 28.33
C ASN A 187 9.39 0.21 28.24
N ASP A 188 10.10 0.68 27.21
CA ASP A 188 11.55 0.91 27.17
C ASP A 188 11.93 1.63 25.87
N SER A 189 11.32 2.79 25.70
CA SER A 189 12.05 4.00 25.35
C SER A 189 11.08 5.15 25.61
N VAL A 190 11.38 5.94 26.64
CA VAL A 190 11.09 7.38 26.60
C VAL A 190 11.33 7.81 25.15
N PRO A 191 10.41 8.50 24.45
CA PRO A 191 10.77 9.09 23.16
C PRO A 191 12.04 9.85 23.45
N THR A 192 13.19 9.36 22.97
CA THR A 192 14.49 9.99 23.27
C THR A 192 14.23 11.45 23.04
N GLU A 193 14.33 12.27 24.10
CA GLU A 193 14.24 13.71 23.95
C GLU A 193 15.28 14.01 22.90
N ARG A 194 14.83 14.15 21.65
CA ARG A 194 15.74 14.41 20.54
C ARG A 194 16.44 15.68 20.97
N GLU A 195 17.76 15.66 20.98
CA GLU A 195 18.50 16.88 21.23
C GLU A 195 17.90 17.95 20.31
N PRO A 196 17.58 19.15 20.81
CA PRO A 196 17.01 20.22 20.00
C PRO A 196 17.93 20.53 18.82
N GLY A 197 17.68 19.91 17.65
CA GLY A 197 18.53 20.02 16.46
C GLY A 197 18.87 18.72 15.72
N GLU A 198 18.59 17.52 16.27
CA GLU A 198 18.85 16.27 15.53
C GLU A 198 17.78 16.04 14.45
N VAL A 199 18.06 16.54 13.23
CA VAL A 199 17.27 16.23 12.04
C VAL A 199 17.74 14.88 11.50
N VAL A 200 17.01 13.81 11.82
CA VAL A 200 17.17 12.56 11.06
C VAL A 200 16.64 12.83 9.65
N ASP A 201 17.54 12.97 8.68
CA ASP A 201 17.18 13.12 7.27
C ASP A 201 16.22 12.02 6.85
N SER A 202 15.03 12.42 6.40
CA SER A 202 14.04 11.49 5.87
C SER A 202 14.63 10.71 4.68
N LEU A 203 14.38 9.40 4.64
CA LEU A 203 14.80 8.55 3.52
C LEU A 203 13.85 8.64 2.33
N VAL A 204 12.75 9.39 2.43
CA VAL A 204 11.75 9.53 1.37
C VAL A 204 12.37 10.05 0.08
N GLY A 205 12.07 9.37 -1.03
CA GLY A 205 12.62 9.62 -2.37
C GLY A 205 13.95 8.90 -2.65
N LYS A 206 14.58 8.26 -1.67
CA LYS A 206 15.80 7.48 -1.89
C LYS A 206 15.47 6.12 -2.51
N GLN A 207 16.37 5.67 -3.39
CA GLN A 207 16.38 4.31 -3.91
C GLN A 207 16.90 3.35 -2.84
N VAL A 208 16.33 2.16 -2.78
CA VAL A 208 16.72 1.09 -1.88
C VAL A 208 16.95 -0.19 -2.67
N GLU A 209 17.88 -1.01 -2.18
CA GLU A 209 18.18 -2.30 -2.75
C GLU A 209 18.09 -3.35 -1.63
N TYR A 210 17.34 -4.41 -1.89
CA TYR A 210 17.19 -5.55 -0.98
C TYR A 210 17.77 -6.80 -1.64
N ALA A 211 18.71 -7.46 -0.96
CA ALA A 211 19.20 -8.76 -1.39
C ALA A 211 18.18 -9.84 -1.02
N LYS A 212 17.64 -10.53 -2.02
CA LYS A 212 16.80 -11.72 -1.85
C LYS A 212 17.69 -12.89 -1.41
N GLU A 213 17.11 -13.86 -0.71
CA GLU A 213 17.82 -15.05 -0.22
C GLU A 213 18.41 -15.91 -1.35
N ASP A 214 17.82 -15.83 -2.54
CA ASP A 214 18.29 -16.50 -3.76
C ASP A 214 19.50 -15.80 -4.42
N GLY A 215 20.03 -14.74 -3.80
CA GLY A 215 21.12 -13.91 -4.33
C GLY A 215 20.68 -12.86 -5.34
N GLY A 216 19.38 -12.79 -5.66
CA GLY A 216 18.80 -11.72 -6.46
C GLY A 216 18.79 -10.38 -5.72
N LYS A 217 18.67 -9.29 -6.47
CA LYS A 217 18.54 -7.94 -5.93
C LYS A 217 17.20 -7.37 -6.32
N ARG A 218 16.52 -6.74 -5.37
CA ARG A 218 15.25 -6.04 -5.58
C ARG A 218 15.47 -4.55 -5.39
N THR A 219 15.15 -3.76 -6.40
CA THR A 219 15.23 -2.30 -6.33
C THR A 219 13.85 -1.70 -6.06
N GLY A 220 13.83 -0.57 -5.36
CA GLY A 220 12.61 0.15 -5.07
C GLY A 220 12.90 1.54 -4.53
N MET A 221 11.84 2.25 -4.17
CA MET A 221 11.93 3.61 -3.67
C MET A 221 11.16 3.76 -2.36
N VAL A 222 11.73 4.52 -1.44
CA VAL A 222 11.04 4.95 -0.21
C VAL A 222 10.03 6.04 -0.58
N ILE A 223 8.75 5.78 -0.37
CA ILE A 223 7.65 6.67 -0.83
C ILE A 223 6.98 7.46 0.29
N HIS A 224 7.09 7.01 1.53
CA HIS A 224 6.47 7.66 2.68
C HIS A 224 7.19 7.30 3.99
N GLN A 225 7.16 8.21 4.96
CA GLN A 225 7.65 7.98 6.32
C GLN A 225 6.47 8.05 7.28
N VAL A 226 6.31 7.06 8.15
CA VAL A 226 5.18 6.99 9.07
C VAL A 226 5.36 8.01 10.20
N GLU A 227 4.42 8.95 10.32
CA GLU A 227 4.50 10.04 11.31
C GLU A 227 4.58 9.53 12.75
N ALA A 228 3.77 8.53 13.09
CA ALA A 228 3.70 7.97 14.44
C ALA A 228 4.91 7.11 14.83
N LYS A 229 5.66 6.60 13.84
CA LYS A 229 6.90 5.85 14.07
C LYS A 229 7.91 6.20 12.97
N PRO A 230 8.71 7.27 13.14
CA PRO A 230 9.58 7.80 12.06
C PRO A 230 10.68 6.87 11.55
N SER A 231 10.96 5.76 12.22
CA SER A 231 11.86 4.72 11.70
C SER A 231 11.18 3.82 10.67
N VAL A 232 9.85 3.86 10.57
CA VAL A 232 9.06 3.04 9.66
C VAL A 232 8.73 3.78 8.37
N TYR A 233 8.91 3.09 7.25
CA TYR A 233 8.78 3.65 5.91
C TYR A 233 7.94 2.76 5.01
N PHE A 234 7.26 3.38 4.05
CA PHE A 234 6.64 2.68 2.93
C PHE A 234 7.62 2.60 1.77
N ILE A 235 7.77 1.42 1.20
CA ILE A 235 8.66 1.13 0.08
C ILE A 235 7.84 0.53 -1.06
N LYS A 236 8.00 1.11 -2.26
CA LYS A 236 7.47 0.56 -3.50
C LYS A 236 8.63 -0.07 -4.27
N PHE A 237 8.63 -1.39 -4.42
CA PHE A 237 9.58 -2.09 -5.27
C PHE A 237 9.14 -2.10 -6.73
N ASP A 238 10.09 -2.17 -7.65
CA ASP A 238 9.84 -2.01 -9.09
C ASP A 238 9.11 -3.22 -9.71
N ASP A 239 9.34 -4.41 -9.17
CA ASP A 239 8.85 -5.70 -9.69
C ASP A 239 7.45 -6.10 -9.19
N ASP A 240 6.76 -5.23 -8.45
CA ASP A 240 5.52 -5.55 -7.75
C ASP A 240 4.61 -4.32 -7.61
N PHE A 241 3.33 -4.54 -7.34
CA PHE A 241 2.31 -3.50 -7.14
C PHE A 241 1.91 -3.35 -5.68
N LEU A 242 2.43 -4.16 -4.76
CA LEU A 242 2.21 -3.99 -3.32
C LEU A 242 3.07 -2.86 -2.72
N ILE A 243 2.60 -2.27 -1.62
CA ILE A 243 3.36 -1.33 -0.81
C ILE A 243 3.91 -2.08 0.41
N TYR A 244 5.22 -2.07 0.59
CA TYR A 244 5.86 -2.72 1.72
C TYR A 244 6.13 -1.74 2.86
N VAL A 245 6.12 -2.24 4.09
CA VAL A 245 6.32 -1.45 5.30
C VAL A 245 7.54 -2.01 6.05
N TYR A 246 8.59 -1.21 6.17
CA TYR A 246 9.84 -1.62 6.81
C TYR A 246 10.27 -0.63 7.90
N ASP A 247 10.81 -1.18 8.99
CA ASP A 247 11.53 -0.41 10.00
C ASP A 247 13.00 -0.28 9.56
N LEU A 248 13.39 0.92 9.13
CA LEU A 248 14.74 1.25 8.65
C LEU A 248 15.52 1.95 9.76
N VAL A 249 16.09 1.16 10.66
CA VAL A 249 17.00 1.66 11.70
C VAL A 249 18.41 1.76 11.12
N LYS A 250 19.07 2.91 11.31
CA LYS A 250 20.51 3.04 10.97
C LYS A 250 21.31 2.14 11.92
N THR A 251 21.93 1.10 11.41
CA THR A 251 23.04 0.44 12.12
C THR A 251 24.26 1.34 12.02
N SER A 252 24.70 1.87 13.15
CA SER A 252 25.96 2.62 13.29
C SER A 252 27.14 1.67 13.42
#